data_AF-A0A1L4DGX4-F1
#
_entry.id   AF-A0A1L4DGX4-F1
#
_cell.length_a   1.000
_cell.length_b   1.000
_cell.length_c   1.000
_cell.angle_alpha   90.00
_cell.angle_beta   90.00
_cell.angle_gamma   90.00
#
_symmetry.space_group_name_H-M   'P 1'
#
loop_
_entity.id
_entity.type
_entity.pdbx_description
1 polymer ?
#
loop_
_entity_poly.entity_id
_entity_poly.type
_entity_poly.pdbx_seq_one_letter_code
_entity_poly.pdbx_strand_id
1 'polypeptide(L)'
;MKKVKRSYDDYVAYFREGTLSDKEIATRLGVSRVNVWRMRQKWESGEISVNEDSTVTISEDTFEHLVAQTFKSEVKAKKVKGELDLERSNLE
;
A
#
# COMPACT_ATOMS: atom_id res chain seq x y z
N MET A 1 -7.67 20.50 27.44
CA MET A 1 -6.34 19.85 27.40
C MET A 1 -5.87 19.82 25.95
N LYS A 2 -4.76 20.48 25.61
CA LYS A 2 -4.18 20.40 24.27
C LYS A 2 -3.58 19.00 24.08
N LYS A 3 -4.14 18.18 23.20
CA LYS A 3 -3.57 16.86 22.87
C LYS A 3 -2.30 17.09 22.06
N VAL A 4 -1.14 16.93 22.69
CA VAL A 4 0.13 16.93 21.97
C VAL A 4 0.11 15.71 21.05
N LYS A 5 0.13 15.93 19.73
CA LYS A 5 0.31 14.82 18.77
C LYS A 5 1.73 14.30 18.94
N ARG A 6 1.86 13.00 19.23
CA ARG A 6 3.14 12.28 19.31
C ARG A 6 3.34 11.49 18.03
N SER A 7 4.55 11.53 17.47
CA SER A 7 4.91 10.74 16.29
C SER A 7 5.05 9.27 16.69
N TYR A 8 5.07 8.36 15.71
CA TYR A 8 5.36 6.95 15.98
C TYR A 8 6.77 6.75 16.54
N ASP A 9 7.75 7.53 16.04
CA ASP A 9 9.14 7.48 16.48
C ASP A 9 9.31 7.81 17.97
N ASP A 10 8.47 8.70 18.51
CA ASP A 10 8.43 9.02 19.94
C ASP A 10 8.15 7.78 20.81
N TYR A 11 7.41 6.79 20.29
CA TYR A 11 7.14 5.52 20.99
C TYR A 11 8.27 4.51 20.77
N VAL A 12 8.77 4.42 19.53
CA VAL A 12 9.81 3.45 19.13
C VAL A 12 11.09 3.63 19.93
N ALA A 13 11.46 4.87 20.25
CA ALA A 13 12.63 5.16 21.11
C ALA A 13 12.56 4.41 22.45
N TYR A 14 11.40 4.41 23.11
CA TYR A 14 11.20 3.71 24.38
C TYR A 14 11.08 2.19 24.22
N PHE A 15 10.49 1.72 23.13
CA PHE A 15 10.38 0.28 22.88
C PHE A 15 11.74 -0.36 22.62
N ARG A 16 12.63 0.34 21.90
CA ARG A 16 14.02 -0.09 21.66
C ARG A 16 14.85 -0.13 22.94
N GLU A 17 14.63 0.81 23.85
CA GLU A 17 15.32 0.84 25.14
C GLU A 17 14.89 -0.31 26.05
N GLY A 18 13.60 -0.69 26.01
CA GLY A 18 13.05 -1.86 26.71
C GLY A 18 12.98 -1.75 28.23
N THR A 19 13.42 -0.62 28.81
CA THR A 19 13.52 -0.39 30.26
C THR A 19 12.22 0.08 30.90
N LEU A 20 11.29 0.64 30.11
CA LEU A 20 10.07 1.27 30.61
C LEU A 20 8.81 0.43 30.33
N SER A 21 7.93 0.39 31.33
CA SER A 21 6.59 -0.18 31.20
C SER A 21 5.66 0.74 30.41
N ASP A 22 4.60 0.19 29.83
CA ASP A 22 3.59 0.96 29.08
C ASP A 22 2.95 2.09 29.90
N LYS A 23 2.88 1.93 31.23
CA LYS A 23 2.35 2.95 32.15
C LYS A 23 3.30 4.15 32.26
N GLU A 24 4.59 3.90 32.31
CA GLU A 24 5.62 4.94 32.38
C GLU A 24 5.73 5.68 31.05
N ILE A 25 5.71 4.94 29.93
CA ILE A 25 5.71 5.52 28.58
C ILE A 25 4.47 6.42 28.37
N ALA A 26 3.29 5.95 28.79
CA ALA A 26 2.04 6.73 28.72
C ALA A 26 2.14 8.05 29.50
N THR A 27 2.75 8.01 30.70
CA THR A 27 2.94 9.17 31.56
C THR A 27 3.93 10.16 30.94
N ARG A 28 5.06 9.68 30.41
CA ARG A 28 6.08 10.53 29.75
C ARG A 28 5.57 11.18 28.46
N LEU A 29 4.83 10.42 27.65
CA LEU A 29 4.30 10.90 26.36
C LEU A 29 3.01 11.72 26.52
N GLY A 30 2.34 11.63 27.67
CA GLY A 30 1.06 12.29 27.93
C GLY A 30 -0.11 11.67 27.14
N VAL A 31 -0.07 10.35 26.97
CA VAL A 31 -1.03 9.58 26.16
C VAL A 31 -1.67 8.47 26.98
N SER A 32 -2.72 7.82 26.46
CA SER A 32 -3.34 6.70 27.17
C SER A 32 -2.46 5.45 27.10
N ARG A 33 -2.48 4.65 28.17
CA ARG A 33 -1.81 3.33 28.20
C ARG A 33 -2.24 2.43 27.05
N VAL A 34 -3.52 2.46 26.69
CA VAL A 34 -4.07 1.70 25.54
C VAL A 34 -3.41 2.14 24.23
N ASN A 35 -3.10 3.43 24.06
CA ASN A 35 -2.42 3.90 22.86
C ASN A 35 -0.99 3.36 22.78
N VAL A 36 -0.27 3.36 23.90
CA VAL A 36 1.08 2.77 23.99
C VAL A 36 1.05 1.28 23.64
N TRP A 37 0.10 0.53 24.20
CA TRP A 37 -0.05 -0.90 23.91
C TRP A 37 -0.29 -1.17 22.41
N ARG A 38 -1.15 -0.37 21.76
CA ARG A 38 -1.37 -0.48 20.30
C ARG A 38 -0.11 -0.18 19.49
N MET A 39 0.64 0.86 19.87
CA MET A 39 1.90 1.19 19.20
C MET A 39 2.95 0.10 19.41
N ARG A 40 3.00 -0.51 20.60
CA ARG A 40 3.91 -1.62 20.91
C ARG A 40 3.58 -2.85 20.06
N GLN A 41 2.31 -3.22 19.95
CA GLN A 41 1.89 -4.32 19.09
C GLN A 41 2.24 -4.08 17.63
N LYS A 42 2.06 -2.85 17.13
CA LYS A 42 2.49 -2.46 15.77
C LYS A 42 4.02 -2.54 15.58
N TRP A 43 4.78 -2.21 16.62
CA TRP A 43 6.24 -2.28 16.60
C TRP A 43 6.74 -3.73 16.67
N GLU A 44 6.15 -4.57 17.52
CA GLU A 44 6.48 -5.99 17.68
C GLU A 44 6.07 -6.83 16.46
N SER A 45 4.97 -6.48 15.80
CA SER A 45 4.53 -7.17 14.58
C SER A 45 5.44 -6.90 13.38
N GLY A 46 6.40 -5.97 13.48
CA GLY A 46 7.27 -5.60 12.37
C GLY A 46 6.51 -4.96 11.21
N GLU A 47 5.23 -4.61 11.38
CA GLU A 47 4.42 -3.86 10.44
C GLU A 47 4.83 -2.37 10.49
N ILE A 48 6.10 -2.14 10.16
CA ILE A 48 6.54 -0.87 9.63
C ILE A 48 5.98 -0.83 8.21
N SER A 49 4.67 -0.62 8.06
CA SER A 49 4.13 -0.06 6.83
C SER A 49 4.60 1.39 6.76
N VAL A 50 5.89 1.57 6.46
CA VAL A 50 6.35 2.67 5.65
C VAL A 50 5.62 2.48 4.32
N ASN A 51 4.43 3.04 4.25
CA ASN A 51 3.72 3.22 2.99
C ASN A 51 4.34 4.45 2.30
N GLU A 52 5.67 4.40 2.05
CA GLU A 52 6.38 5.43 1.29
C GLU A 52 6.77 4.97 -0.10
N ASP A 53 6.54 3.71 -0.48
CA ASP A 53 6.66 3.31 -1.88
C ASP A 53 5.41 2.54 -2.31
N SER A 54 4.53 3.23 -3.04
CA SER A 54 3.45 2.62 -3.85
C SER A 54 4.01 1.78 -5.03
N THR A 55 5.14 1.12 -4.83
CA THR A 55 5.74 0.22 -5.80
C THR A 55 5.06 -1.13 -5.69
N VAL A 56 4.18 -1.43 -6.63
CA VAL A 56 3.62 -2.77 -6.81
C VAL A 56 4.64 -3.61 -7.56
N THR A 57 5.20 -4.61 -6.89
CA THR A 57 6.05 -5.63 -7.54
C THR A 57 5.17 -6.73 -8.12
N ILE A 58 5.32 -7.04 -9.40
CA ILE A 58 4.67 -8.18 -10.07
C ILE A 58 5.72 -9.19 -10.52
N SER A 59 5.34 -10.47 -10.66
CA SER A 59 6.22 -11.48 -11.24
C SER A 59 6.39 -11.25 -12.74
N GLU A 60 7.53 -11.66 -13.29
CA GLU A 60 7.82 -11.58 -14.73
C GLU A 60 6.76 -12.34 -15.56
N ASP A 61 6.34 -13.52 -15.10
CA ASP A 61 5.25 -14.28 -15.73
C ASP A 61 3.93 -13.49 -15.81
N THR A 62 3.61 -12.72 -14.77
CA THR A 62 2.41 -11.88 -14.73
C THR A 62 2.53 -10.73 -15.73
N PHE A 63 3.71 -10.12 -15.81
CA PHE A 63 3.99 -9.08 -16.79
C PHE A 63 3.85 -9.59 -18.22
N GLU A 64 4.48 -10.72 -18.55
CA GLU A 64 4.41 -11.34 -19.88
C GLU A 64 2.97 -11.71 -20.25
N HIS A 65 2.19 -12.22 -19.29
CA HIS A 65 0.78 -12.52 -19.50
C HIS A 65 -0.03 -11.27 -19.88
N LEU A 66 0.17 -10.17 -19.14
CA LEU A 66 -0.53 -8.91 -19.39
C LEU A 66 -0.17 -8.33 -20.76
N VAL A 67 1.11 -8.35 -21.12
CA VAL A 67 1.60 -7.88 -22.42
C VAL A 67 1.01 -8.72 -23.57
N ALA A 68 1.04 -10.05 -23.43
CA ALA A 68 0.45 -10.94 -24.43
C ALA A 68 -1.06 -10.72 -24.56
N GLN A 69 -1.76 -10.44 -23.46
CA GLN A 69 -3.19 -10.14 -23.46
C GLN A 69 -3.49 -8.82 -24.15
N THR A 70 -2.72 -7.75 -23.91
CA THR A 70 -2.94 -6.45 -24.54
C THR A 70 -2.76 -6.53 -26.05
N PHE A 71 -1.70 -7.18 -26.54
CA PHE A 71 -1.49 -7.35 -27.99
C PHE A 71 -2.62 -8.16 -28.65
N LYS A 72 -3.07 -9.26 -28.02
CA LYS A 72 -4.20 -10.04 -28.53
C LYS A 72 -5.48 -9.21 -28.62
N SER A 73 -5.74 -8.34 -27.65
CA SER A 73 -6.92 -7.48 -27.66
C SER A 73 -6.84 -6.41 -28.76
N GLU A 74 -5.65 -5.83 -28.99
CA GLU A 74 -5.42 -4.80 -30.01
C GLU A 74 -5.59 -5.37 -31.43
N VAL A 75 -5.02 -6.54 -31.70
CA VAL A 75 -5.16 -7.21 -33.00
C VAL A 75 -6.62 -7.54 -33.29
N LYS A 76 -7.37 -8.02 -32.29
CA LYS A 76 -8.81 -8.29 -32.42
C LYS A 76 -9.59 -7.00 -32.71
N ALA A 77 -9.31 -5.92 -32.00
CA ALA A 77 -9.98 -4.63 -32.22
C ALA A 77 -9.73 -4.08 -33.63
N LYS A 78 -8.48 -4.16 -34.12
CA LYS A 78 -8.12 -3.75 -35.49
C LYS A 78 -8.85 -4.58 -36.55
N LYS A 79 -8.96 -5.89 -36.34
CA LYS A 79 -9.71 -6.78 -37.25
C LYS A 79 -11.19 -6.41 -37.32
N VAL A 80 -11.85 -6.25 -36.16
CA VAL A 80 -13.28 -5.87 -36.10
C VAL A 80 -13.53 -4.53 -36.77
N LYS A 81 -12.65 -3.54 -36.55
CA LYS A 81 -12.76 -2.25 -37.24
C LYS A 81 -12.67 -2.39 -38.76
N GLY A 82 -11.72 -3.18 -39.26
CA GLY A 82 -11.57 -3.42 -40.70
C GLY A 82 -12.79 -4.11 -41.32
N GLU A 83 -13.40 -5.07 -40.63
CA GLU A 83 -14.65 -5.72 -41.08
C GLU A 83 -15.81 -4.72 -41.14
N LEU A 84 -15.94 -3.84 -40.15
CA LEU A 84 -16.97 -2.79 -40.14
C LEU A 84 -16.77 -1.73 -41.22
N ASP A 85 -15.53 -1.30 -41.47
CA ASP A 85 -15.21 -0.32 -42.51
C ASP A 85 -15.52 -0.88 -43.92
N LEU A 86 -15.30 -2.18 -44.12
CA LEU A 86 -15.60 -2.88 -45.37
C LEU A 86 -17.12 -3.04 -45.57
N GLU A 87 -17.86 -3.44 -44.54
CA GLU A 87 -19.33 -3.51 -44.59
C GLU A 87 -19.96 -2.14 -44.85
N ARG A 88 -19.44 -1.08 -44.21
CA ARG A 88 -19.91 0.29 -44.45
C ARG A 88 -19.71 0.72 -45.90
N SER A 89 -18.57 0.34 -46.50
CA SER A 89 -18.26 0.65 -47.90
C SER A 89 -19.15 -0.11 -48.90
N ASN A 90 -19.72 -1.25 -48.49
CA ASN A 90 -20.65 -2.03 -49.31
C ASN A 90 -22.10 -1.49 -49.26
N LEU A 91 -22.41 -0.59 -48.31
CA LEU A 91 -23.74 0.01 -48.11
C LEU A 91 -23.87 1.41 -48.74
N GLU A 92 -22.76 1.98 -49.24
CA GLU A 92 -22.73 3.18 -50.10
C GLU A 92 -22.80 2.80 -51.59
#